data_AF-A0A7C5SK55-F1
#
_entry.id   AF-A0A7C5SK55-F1
#
_cell.length_a   1.000
_cell.length_b   1.000
_cell.length_c   1.000
_cell.angle_alpha   90.00
_cell.angle_beta   90.00
_cell.angle_gamma   90.00
#
_symmetry.space_group_name_H-M   'P 1'
#
loop_
_entity.id
_entity.type
_entity.pdbx_description
1 polymer ?
#
loop_
_entity_poly.entity_id
_entity_poly.type
_entity_poly.pdbx_seq_one_letter_code
_entity_poly.pdbx_strand_id
1 'polypeptide(L)'
;MEYKKIILVLVITALIITPVPTMTQTPEPRDEYPEPLVGMAGVFRIRAPPLNVDKAIELAYTIRNLTYDLFQWEINYNIEGARVQLEIGDMFLNRSLELRETAPRRAAVFAFVAAVHYSHAPPLANPVLGKVIRANLGENGTITNQTVQAVISAAGELRELLVNAIDYASNIGVNTTLPETLLARGDEKIANATSLLEAGNVTEAFMYAVSGYRTYVRAYHVLVRITFIKYIREVVEMPEEELTKKLLEERVPAARIAFEKLPEWVREHVRAKIERGEIKSFNEVASELAERAIAMREQVRLRERENLVHAIRRILERQGVPSGVITDEEIREIIENSWNEGKRGVDLVRQVLQIIREKIEERTGRSINIPTPPIRRPIRPPVR
;
A
#
# COMPACT_ATOMS: atom_id res chain seq x y z
N MET A 1 13.81 -6.29 6.41
CA MET A 1 13.58 -6.35 4.95
C MET A 1 12.94 -5.07 4.38
N GLU A 2 12.92 -3.96 5.14
CA GLU A 2 12.36 -2.67 4.69
C GLU A 2 13.45 -1.65 4.28
N TYR A 3 14.70 -1.89 4.69
CA TYR A 3 15.82 -1.01 4.35
C TYR A 3 16.15 -0.99 2.85
N LYS A 4 15.96 -2.09 2.10
CA LYS A 4 16.31 -2.12 0.66
C LYS A 4 15.35 -1.32 -0.23
N LYS A 5 14.07 -1.21 0.14
CA LYS A 5 13.08 -0.40 -0.62
C LYS A 5 13.20 1.08 -0.31
N ILE A 6 13.51 1.41 0.94
CA ILE A 6 13.83 2.78 1.37
C ILE A 6 15.15 3.23 0.73
N ILE A 7 16.17 2.37 0.62
CA ILE A 7 17.45 2.69 -0.04
C ILE A 7 17.27 2.91 -1.56
N LEU A 8 16.43 2.16 -2.27
CA LEU A 8 16.25 2.38 -3.72
C LEU A 8 15.58 3.74 -4.00
N VAL A 9 14.57 4.11 -3.21
CA VAL A 9 13.91 5.41 -3.31
C VAL A 9 14.83 6.54 -2.82
N LEU A 10 15.59 6.32 -1.73
CA LEU A 10 16.59 7.29 -1.22
C LEU A 10 17.78 7.48 -2.16
N VAL A 11 18.23 6.45 -2.87
CA VAL A 11 19.34 6.55 -3.83
C VAL A 11 18.91 7.32 -5.08
N ILE A 12 17.66 7.14 -5.51
CA ILE A 12 17.08 7.93 -6.61
C ILE A 12 16.88 9.40 -6.19
N THR A 13 16.44 9.68 -4.97
CA THR A 13 16.34 11.07 -4.46
C THR A 13 17.68 11.69 -4.05
N ALA A 14 18.67 10.91 -3.59
CA ALA A 14 19.99 11.43 -3.17
C ALA A 14 20.89 11.76 -4.38
N LEU A 15 20.66 11.14 -5.53
CA LEU A 15 21.29 11.55 -6.80
C LEU A 15 20.72 12.87 -7.36
N ILE A 16 19.59 13.36 -6.83
CA ILE A 16 18.90 14.58 -7.29
C ILE A 16 19.38 15.83 -6.53
N ILE A 17 20.06 15.69 -5.38
CA ILE A 17 20.48 16.81 -4.51
C ILE A 17 22.01 16.90 -4.37
N THR A 18 22.79 16.53 -5.38
CA THR A 18 24.20 16.90 -5.39
C THR A 18 24.35 18.32 -5.92
N PRO A 19 24.90 19.28 -5.14
CA PRO A 19 25.25 20.59 -5.68
C PRO A 19 26.27 20.39 -6.80
N VAL A 20 26.04 21.09 -7.92
CA VAL A 20 26.93 21.13 -9.08
C VAL A 20 28.32 21.55 -8.60
N PRO A 21 29.36 20.68 -8.68
CA PRO A 21 30.71 21.17 -8.59
C PRO A 21 31.02 21.90 -9.90
N THR A 22 31.45 23.14 -9.75
CA THR A 22 31.97 24.04 -10.76
C THR A 22 32.85 23.30 -11.77
N MET A 23 32.66 23.61 -13.05
CA MET A 23 33.44 23.06 -14.16
C MET A 23 34.95 23.13 -13.91
N THR A 24 35.60 21.98 -13.80
CA THR A 24 36.99 21.82 -14.19
C THR A 24 37.07 20.69 -15.21
N GLN A 25 37.62 21.03 -16.38
CA GLN A 25 37.77 20.20 -17.56
C GLN A 25 38.24 18.79 -17.18
N THR A 26 37.51 17.77 -17.65
CA THR A 26 37.94 16.36 -17.55
C THR A 26 38.12 15.84 -18.98
N PRO A 27 39.28 15.24 -19.30
CA PRO A 27 39.71 14.96 -20.67
C PRO A 27 38.94 13.80 -21.30
N GLU A 28 38.99 13.72 -22.64
CA GLU A 28 38.31 12.71 -23.47
C GLU A 28 38.60 11.26 -23.02
N PRO A 29 37.61 10.33 -23.12
CA PRO A 29 37.83 8.94 -22.77
C PRO A 29 38.65 8.24 -23.85
N ARG A 30 39.77 7.62 -23.47
CA ARG A 30 40.49 6.65 -24.30
C ARG A 30 39.69 5.35 -24.37
N ASP A 31 39.40 4.91 -25.60
CA ASP A 31 38.93 3.56 -25.92
C ASP A 31 40.08 2.56 -25.77
N GLU A 32 40.28 2.01 -24.58
CA GLU A 32 41.06 0.77 -24.40
C GLU A 32 40.65 0.11 -23.09
N TYR A 33 39.85 -0.97 -23.19
CA TYR A 33 39.52 -1.82 -22.05
C TYR A 33 40.51 -2.98 -21.99
N PRO A 34 41.32 -3.13 -20.93
CA PRO A 34 41.96 -4.41 -20.63
C PRO A 34 40.91 -5.40 -20.12
N GLU A 35 41.10 -6.68 -20.45
CA GLU A 35 40.25 -7.80 -20.04
C GLU A 35 40.02 -7.87 -18.52
N PRO A 36 38.87 -8.43 -18.08
CA PRO A 36 38.47 -8.39 -16.68
C PRO A 36 39.32 -9.35 -15.81
N LEU A 37 40.07 -8.78 -14.87
CA LEU A 37 40.56 -9.50 -13.70
C LEU A 37 39.37 -9.87 -12.80
N VAL A 38 39.15 -11.17 -12.66
CA VAL A 38 38.23 -11.78 -11.71
C VAL A 38 38.75 -11.56 -10.28
N GLY A 39 37.91 -11.00 -9.41
CA GLY A 39 38.02 -11.20 -7.97
C GLY A 39 37.93 -9.95 -7.10
N MET A 40 36.99 -9.99 -6.16
CA MET A 40 36.96 -9.24 -4.90
C MET A 40 36.64 -7.74 -4.93
N ALA A 41 35.35 -7.42 -5.04
CA ALA A 41 34.59 -6.53 -4.16
C ALA A 41 33.19 -6.37 -4.75
N GLY A 42 32.16 -6.79 -4.00
CA GLY A 42 30.77 -6.91 -4.47
C GLY A 42 30.07 -5.57 -4.75
N VAL A 43 30.53 -4.82 -5.74
CA VAL A 43 29.75 -3.78 -6.39
C VAL A 43 28.98 -4.45 -7.53
N PHE A 44 27.74 -4.83 -7.25
CA PHE A 44 26.79 -5.16 -8.31
C PHE A 44 26.56 -3.90 -9.14
N ARG A 45 27.31 -3.75 -10.25
CA ARG A 45 26.98 -2.78 -11.29
C ARG A 45 25.70 -3.28 -11.97
N ILE A 46 24.56 -2.81 -11.50
CA ILE A 46 23.28 -2.96 -12.21
C ILE A 46 23.43 -2.19 -13.52
N ARG A 47 23.68 -2.89 -14.62
CA ARG A 47 23.54 -2.33 -15.96
C ARG A 47 22.05 -2.11 -16.16
N ALA A 48 21.57 -0.88 -16.00
CA ALA A 48 20.25 -0.52 -16.50
C ALA A 48 20.26 -0.79 -18.02
N PRO A 49 19.21 -1.44 -18.57
CA PRO A 49 19.13 -1.66 -20.00
C PRO A 49 19.25 -0.32 -20.74
N PRO A 50 19.87 -0.28 -21.92
CA PRO A 50 19.96 0.96 -22.69
C PRO A 50 18.54 1.48 -22.95
N LEU A 51 18.21 2.64 -22.38
CA LEU A 51 16.92 3.30 -22.61
C LEU A 51 17.00 4.02 -23.96
N ASN A 52 16.10 3.67 -24.88
CA ASN A 52 15.94 4.43 -26.11
C ASN A 52 15.33 5.80 -25.77
N VAL A 53 16.07 6.89 -26.06
CA VAL A 53 15.67 8.26 -25.72
C VAL A 53 14.39 8.69 -26.42
N ASP A 54 14.21 8.32 -27.67
CA ASP A 54 13.03 8.71 -28.45
C ASP A 54 11.79 8.00 -27.91
N LYS A 55 11.91 6.71 -27.58
CA LYS A 55 10.83 5.94 -26.95
C LYS A 55 10.49 6.43 -25.54
N ALA A 56 11.48 6.89 -24.77
CA ALA A 56 11.25 7.47 -23.45
C ALA A 56 10.49 8.81 -23.54
N ILE A 57 10.86 9.66 -24.50
CA ILE A 57 10.16 10.92 -24.79
C ILE A 57 8.74 10.64 -25.29
N GLU A 58 8.56 9.67 -26.18
CA GLU A 58 7.24 9.22 -26.66
C GLU A 58 6.35 8.75 -25.50
N LEU A 59 6.88 7.94 -24.57
CA LEU A 59 6.18 7.55 -23.34
C LEU A 59 5.75 8.77 -22.53
N ALA A 60 6.65 9.75 -22.33
CA ALA A 60 6.35 10.95 -21.55
C ALA A 60 5.20 11.75 -22.17
N TYR A 61 5.24 12.01 -23.48
CA TYR A 61 4.16 12.67 -24.20
C TYR A 61 2.87 11.86 -24.18
N THR A 62 2.95 10.54 -24.33
CA THR A 62 1.78 9.68 -24.33
C THR A 62 1.03 9.75 -23.01
N ILE A 63 1.74 9.63 -21.90
CA ILE A 63 1.13 9.70 -20.56
C ILE A 63 0.66 11.11 -20.27
N ARG A 64 1.43 12.14 -20.66
CA ARG A 64 1.02 13.54 -20.56
C ARG A 64 -0.31 13.78 -21.26
N ASN A 65 -0.44 13.40 -22.53
CA ASN A 65 -1.67 13.60 -23.31
C ASN A 65 -2.85 12.83 -22.71
N LEU A 66 -2.61 11.62 -22.17
CA LEU A 66 -3.63 10.81 -21.51
C LEU A 66 -4.14 11.44 -20.21
N THR A 67 -3.31 12.20 -19.49
CA THR A 67 -3.65 12.75 -18.17
C THR A 67 -3.75 14.27 -18.10
N TYR A 68 -3.46 15.00 -19.19
CA TYR A 68 -3.40 16.46 -19.19
C TYR A 68 -4.75 17.09 -18.82
N ASP A 69 -5.83 16.67 -19.47
CA ASP A 69 -7.16 17.21 -19.20
C ASP A 69 -7.62 16.90 -17.77
N LEU A 70 -7.21 15.75 -17.23
CA LEU A 70 -7.45 15.40 -15.84
C LEU A 70 -6.70 16.36 -14.89
N PHE A 71 -5.44 16.67 -15.16
CA PHE A 71 -4.72 17.69 -14.40
C PHE A 71 -5.39 19.06 -14.49
N GLN A 72 -5.79 19.50 -15.69
CA GLN A 72 -6.47 20.79 -15.85
C GLN A 72 -7.77 20.83 -15.04
N TRP A 73 -8.55 19.77 -15.09
CA TRP A 73 -9.76 19.62 -14.29
C TRP A 73 -9.47 19.66 -12.79
N GLU A 74 -8.47 18.94 -12.29
CA GLU A 74 -8.08 18.97 -10.88
C GLU A 74 -7.58 20.36 -10.43
N ILE A 75 -6.85 21.07 -11.30
CA ILE A 75 -6.39 22.44 -11.07
C ILE A 75 -7.58 23.39 -10.98
N ASN A 76 -8.61 23.22 -11.82
CA ASN A 76 -9.84 24.01 -11.74
C ASN A 76 -10.58 23.81 -10.40
N TYR A 77 -10.47 22.63 -9.79
CA TYR A 77 -10.92 22.36 -8.42
C TYR A 77 -9.92 22.81 -7.33
N ASN A 78 -8.91 23.60 -7.69
CA ASN A 78 -7.87 24.13 -6.82
C ASN A 78 -7.03 23.05 -6.12
N ILE A 79 -6.78 21.91 -6.78
CA ILE A 79 -5.90 20.87 -6.22
C ILE A 79 -4.44 21.24 -6.48
N GLU A 80 -3.79 21.82 -5.47
CA GLU A 80 -2.40 22.29 -5.57
C GLU A 80 -1.41 21.18 -5.98
N GLY A 81 -1.64 19.95 -5.51
CA GLY A 81 -0.82 18.81 -5.89
C GLY A 81 -0.86 18.52 -7.41
N ALA A 82 -1.97 18.80 -8.09
CA ALA A 82 -2.10 18.61 -9.53
C ALA A 82 -1.24 19.61 -10.31
N ARG A 83 -1.30 20.89 -9.91
CA ARG A 83 -0.46 21.96 -10.47
C ARG A 83 1.03 21.66 -10.32
N VAL A 84 1.47 21.32 -9.12
CA VAL A 84 2.87 21.02 -8.82
C VAL A 84 3.37 19.79 -9.59
N GLN A 85 2.57 18.72 -9.67
CA GLN A 85 2.95 17.52 -10.41
C GLN A 85 3.07 17.77 -11.91
N LEU A 86 2.15 18.56 -12.49
CA LEU A 86 2.21 18.93 -13.90
C LEU A 86 3.42 19.82 -14.19
N GLU A 87 3.67 20.86 -13.38
CA GLU A 87 4.83 21.76 -13.52
C GLU A 87 6.18 20.99 -13.44
N ILE A 88 6.30 20.06 -12.49
CA ILE A 88 7.51 19.22 -12.35
C ILE A 88 7.65 18.27 -13.54
N GLY A 89 6.55 17.66 -13.99
CA GLY A 89 6.54 16.81 -15.19
C GLY A 89 7.01 17.57 -16.42
N ASP A 90 6.46 18.75 -16.67
CA ASP A 90 6.81 19.62 -17.80
C ASP A 90 8.28 20.07 -17.72
N MET A 91 8.78 20.41 -16.52
CA MET A 91 10.19 20.73 -16.29
C MET A 91 11.12 19.57 -16.70
N PHE A 92 10.81 18.34 -16.27
CA PHE A 92 11.61 17.17 -16.62
C PHE A 92 11.53 16.82 -18.11
N LEU A 93 10.35 16.97 -18.72
CA LEU A 93 10.18 16.76 -20.16
C LEU A 93 11.01 17.78 -20.98
N ASN A 94 10.94 19.07 -20.62
CA ASN A 94 11.74 20.11 -21.27
C ASN A 94 13.24 19.82 -21.14
N ARG A 95 13.70 19.43 -19.95
CA ARG A 95 15.10 19.07 -19.72
C ARG A 95 15.53 17.84 -20.52
N SER A 96 14.63 16.89 -20.75
CA SER A 96 14.88 15.75 -21.64
C SER A 96 15.11 16.20 -23.08
N LEU A 97 14.24 17.07 -23.60
CA LEU A 97 14.34 17.58 -24.97
C LEU A 97 15.64 18.37 -25.20
N GLU A 98 16.05 19.20 -24.24
CA GLU A 98 17.32 19.95 -24.29
C GLU A 98 18.55 19.02 -24.37
N LEU A 99 18.50 17.88 -23.70
CA LEU A 99 19.63 16.95 -23.57
C LEU A 99 19.60 15.81 -24.60
N ARG A 100 18.58 15.74 -25.47
CA ARG A 100 18.36 14.62 -26.39
C ARG A 100 19.59 14.33 -27.25
N GLU A 101 20.17 15.37 -27.86
CA GLU A 101 21.32 15.24 -28.78
C GLU A 101 22.67 15.16 -28.05
N THR A 102 22.79 15.79 -26.89
CA THR A 102 24.08 15.97 -26.18
C THR A 102 24.33 14.94 -25.08
N ALA A 103 23.27 14.42 -24.46
CA ALA A 103 23.32 13.44 -23.37
C ALA A 103 22.09 12.51 -23.41
N PRO A 104 21.92 11.67 -24.45
CA PRO A 104 20.70 10.89 -24.69
C PRO A 104 20.29 9.97 -23.54
N ARG A 105 21.28 9.38 -22.83
CA ARG A 105 20.99 8.55 -21.65
C ARG A 105 20.37 9.36 -20.51
N ARG A 106 20.85 10.59 -20.27
CA ARG A 106 20.28 11.48 -19.25
C ARG A 106 18.92 12.01 -19.68
N ALA A 107 18.77 12.34 -20.97
CA ALA A 107 17.50 12.73 -21.55
C ALA A 107 16.43 11.63 -21.37
N ALA A 108 16.76 10.37 -21.64
CA ALA A 108 15.84 9.25 -21.46
C ALA A 108 15.36 9.10 -20.01
N VAL A 109 16.27 9.26 -19.03
CA VAL A 109 15.91 9.25 -17.61
C VAL A 109 14.95 10.40 -17.26
N PHE A 110 15.23 11.61 -17.74
CA PHE A 110 14.35 12.75 -17.48
C PHE A 110 12.96 12.57 -18.11
N ALA A 111 12.87 12.04 -19.33
CA ALA A 111 11.59 11.73 -19.96
C ALA A 111 10.81 10.66 -19.16
N PHE A 112 11.50 9.61 -18.70
CA PHE A 112 10.87 8.59 -17.86
C PHE A 112 10.32 9.18 -16.54
N VAL A 113 11.10 10.04 -15.89
CA VAL A 113 10.66 10.73 -14.66
C VAL A 113 9.46 11.64 -14.95
N ALA A 114 9.45 12.37 -16.06
CA ALA A 114 8.29 13.16 -16.48
C ALA A 114 7.03 12.28 -16.63
N ALA A 115 7.15 11.13 -17.32
CA ALA A 115 6.07 10.17 -17.45
C ALA A 115 5.54 9.68 -16.10
N VAL A 116 6.43 9.43 -15.13
CA VAL A 116 6.04 9.07 -13.76
C VAL A 116 5.24 10.19 -13.10
N HIS A 117 5.69 11.45 -13.19
CA HIS A 117 4.95 12.59 -12.65
C HIS A 117 3.55 12.70 -13.27
N TYR A 118 3.43 12.58 -14.60
CA TYR A 118 2.13 12.62 -15.28
C TYR A 118 1.22 11.46 -14.87
N SER A 119 1.77 10.30 -14.53
CA SER A 119 0.99 9.13 -14.10
C SER A 119 0.29 9.30 -12.74
N HIS A 120 0.63 10.35 -11.98
CA HIS A 120 0.05 10.63 -10.66
C HIS A 120 -1.24 11.46 -10.71
N ALA A 121 -1.77 11.81 -11.90
CA ALA A 121 -3.05 12.50 -12.01
C ALA A 121 -4.20 11.71 -11.34
N PRO A 122 -4.49 10.43 -11.66
CA PRO A 122 -5.70 9.77 -11.14
C PRO A 122 -5.87 9.78 -9.61
N PRO A 123 -4.83 9.54 -8.80
CA PRO A 123 -4.93 9.70 -7.34
C PRO A 123 -5.40 11.08 -6.85
N LEU A 124 -5.06 12.16 -7.57
CA LEU A 124 -5.35 13.55 -7.21
C LEU A 124 -6.82 13.95 -7.44
N ALA A 125 -7.56 13.15 -8.22
CA ALA A 125 -9.01 13.27 -8.32
C ALA A 125 -9.74 12.94 -7.00
N ASN A 126 -9.15 12.19 -6.06
CA ASN A 126 -9.80 11.92 -4.76
C ASN A 126 -9.96 13.20 -3.90
N PRO A 127 -8.94 14.06 -3.76
CA PRO A 127 -9.09 15.39 -3.18
C PRO A 127 -10.24 16.23 -3.76
N VAL A 128 -10.50 16.17 -5.07
CA VAL A 128 -11.62 16.89 -5.71
C VAL A 128 -12.95 16.50 -5.08
N LEU A 129 -13.21 15.19 -4.95
CA LEU A 129 -14.42 14.68 -4.29
C LEU A 129 -14.57 15.24 -2.87
N GLY A 130 -13.49 15.27 -2.09
CA GLY A 130 -13.51 15.82 -0.74
C GLY A 130 -13.91 17.30 -0.70
N LYS A 131 -13.44 18.09 -1.66
CA LYS A 131 -13.82 19.51 -1.81
C LYS A 131 -15.26 19.68 -2.25
N VAL A 132 -15.70 18.91 -3.24
CA VAL A 132 -17.09 18.94 -3.75
C VAL A 132 -18.07 18.64 -2.62
N ILE A 133 -17.81 17.58 -1.84
CA ILE A 133 -18.65 17.23 -0.69
C ILE A 133 -18.66 18.38 0.30
N ARG A 134 -17.48 18.84 0.75
CA ARG A 134 -17.36 19.87 1.78
C ARG A 134 -18.03 21.20 1.40
N ALA A 135 -17.96 21.59 0.13
CA ALA A 135 -18.56 22.83 -0.38
C ALA A 135 -20.09 22.77 -0.44
N ASN A 136 -20.68 21.57 -0.46
CA ASN A 136 -22.12 21.35 -0.65
C ASN A 136 -22.79 20.67 0.55
N LEU A 137 -22.13 20.61 1.72
CA LEU A 137 -22.78 20.14 2.94
C LEU A 137 -23.84 21.16 3.38
N GLY A 138 -24.96 20.66 3.88
CA GLY A 138 -25.99 21.49 4.49
C GLY A 138 -25.54 22.06 5.84
N GLU A 139 -26.44 22.80 6.47
CA GLU A 139 -26.23 23.30 7.83
C GLU A 139 -25.84 22.14 8.77
N ASN A 140 -24.91 22.42 9.69
CA ASN A 140 -24.33 21.44 10.61
C ASN A 140 -23.57 20.27 9.96
N GLY A 141 -23.15 20.39 8.69
CA GLY A 141 -22.35 19.36 8.02
C GLY A 141 -23.17 18.15 7.56
N THR A 142 -24.49 18.34 7.39
CA THR A 142 -25.42 17.28 6.97
C THR A 142 -25.33 17.02 5.47
N ILE A 143 -25.52 15.76 5.07
CA ILE A 143 -25.59 15.37 3.66
C ILE A 143 -27.01 15.66 3.16
N THR A 144 -27.13 16.45 2.11
CA THR A 144 -28.41 16.86 1.52
C THR A 144 -28.52 16.39 0.06
N ASN A 145 -29.70 16.55 -0.54
CA ASN A 145 -29.90 16.30 -1.98
C ASN A 145 -28.90 17.07 -2.85
N GLN A 146 -28.60 18.32 -2.46
CA GLN A 146 -27.61 19.15 -3.17
C GLN A 146 -26.21 18.55 -3.07
N THR A 147 -25.82 18.03 -1.90
CA THR A 147 -24.54 17.33 -1.74
C THR A 147 -24.43 16.13 -2.69
N VAL A 148 -25.50 15.33 -2.79
CA VAL A 148 -25.53 14.15 -3.68
C VAL A 148 -25.47 14.58 -5.16
N GLN A 149 -26.26 15.57 -5.57
CA GLN A 149 -26.25 16.10 -6.93
C GLN A 149 -24.89 16.66 -7.34
N ALA A 150 -24.21 17.36 -6.42
CA ALA A 150 -22.87 17.88 -6.66
C ALA A 150 -21.86 16.74 -6.89
N VAL A 151 -21.93 15.66 -6.10
CA VAL A 151 -21.07 14.48 -6.31
C VAL A 151 -21.38 13.77 -7.63
N ILE A 152 -22.66 13.62 -7.99
CA ILE A 152 -23.07 13.02 -9.28
C ILE A 152 -22.55 13.88 -10.44
N SER A 153 -22.66 15.21 -10.35
CA SER A 153 -22.20 16.13 -11.38
C SER A 153 -20.67 16.04 -11.57
N ALA A 154 -19.91 16.10 -10.47
CA ALA A 154 -18.45 15.94 -10.52
C ALA A 154 -18.03 14.54 -11.01
N ALA A 155 -18.82 13.50 -10.73
CA ALA A 155 -18.60 12.17 -11.29
C ALA A 155 -18.87 12.14 -12.81
N GLY A 156 -19.86 12.89 -13.30
CA GLY A 156 -20.14 13.06 -14.72
C GLY A 156 -18.98 13.74 -15.46
N GLU A 157 -18.45 14.83 -14.91
CA GLU A 157 -17.25 15.50 -15.46
C GLU A 157 -16.06 14.52 -15.54
N LEU A 158 -15.79 13.78 -14.46
CA LEU A 158 -14.71 12.78 -14.45
C LEU A 158 -14.94 11.63 -15.44
N ARG A 159 -16.20 11.23 -15.64
CA ARG A 159 -16.58 10.20 -16.60
C ARG A 159 -16.28 10.65 -18.03
N GLU A 160 -16.60 11.88 -18.39
CA GLU A 160 -16.31 12.43 -19.72
C GLU A 160 -14.80 12.44 -20.00
N LEU A 161 -14.00 12.90 -19.03
CA LEU A 161 -12.54 12.84 -19.13
C LEU A 161 -12.03 11.41 -19.32
N LEU A 162 -12.59 10.46 -18.57
CA LEU A 162 -12.22 9.04 -18.67
C LEU A 162 -12.58 8.45 -20.04
N VAL A 163 -13.75 8.78 -20.60
CA VAL A 163 -14.15 8.33 -21.95
C VAL A 163 -13.18 8.86 -22.99
N ASN A 164 -12.87 10.16 -22.97
CA ASN A 164 -11.90 10.75 -23.89
C ASN A 164 -10.51 10.10 -23.77
N ALA A 165 -10.08 9.79 -22.55
CA ALA A 165 -8.82 9.11 -22.30
C ALA A 165 -8.82 7.66 -22.81
N ILE A 166 -9.94 6.94 -22.66
CA ILE A 166 -10.13 5.58 -23.20
C ILE A 166 -10.04 5.62 -24.73
N ASP A 167 -10.73 6.57 -25.36
CA ASP A 167 -10.72 6.73 -26.82
C ASP A 167 -9.31 7.03 -27.33
N TYR A 168 -8.60 7.97 -26.68
CA TYR A 168 -7.21 8.25 -27.00
C TYR A 168 -6.32 7.00 -26.86
N ALA A 169 -6.44 6.27 -25.76
CA ALA A 169 -5.66 5.06 -25.50
C ALA A 169 -5.95 3.95 -26.53
N SER A 170 -7.23 3.76 -26.90
CA SER A 170 -7.65 2.82 -27.93
C SER A 170 -7.06 3.17 -29.29
N ASN A 171 -7.07 4.46 -29.67
CA ASN A 171 -6.49 4.94 -30.93
C ASN A 171 -4.99 4.69 -31.05
N ILE A 172 -4.26 4.72 -29.93
CA ILE A 172 -2.82 4.37 -29.89
C ILE A 172 -2.59 2.88 -29.60
N GLY A 173 -3.63 2.04 -29.69
CA GLY A 173 -3.57 0.58 -29.59
C GLY A 173 -3.31 0.04 -28.17
N VAL A 174 -3.75 0.73 -27.12
CA VAL A 174 -3.74 0.23 -25.73
C VAL A 174 -4.99 -0.62 -25.50
N ASN A 175 -4.88 -1.72 -24.75
CA ASN A 175 -6.04 -2.52 -24.35
C ASN A 175 -6.89 -1.77 -23.29
N THR A 176 -8.12 -1.43 -23.66
CA THR A 176 -9.08 -0.66 -22.85
C THR A 176 -10.17 -1.51 -22.18
N THR A 177 -10.20 -2.83 -22.37
CA THR A 177 -11.30 -3.70 -21.89
C THR A 177 -11.54 -3.58 -20.38
N LEU A 178 -10.48 -3.56 -19.58
CA LEU A 178 -10.61 -3.43 -18.12
C LEU A 178 -11.05 -2.01 -17.69
N PRO A 179 -10.45 -0.91 -18.19
CA PRO A 179 -10.97 0.45 -18.02
C PRO A 179 -12.46 0.59 -18.38
N GLU A 180 -12.89 0.07 -19.53
CA GLU A 180 -14.29 0.11 -19.99
C GLU A 180 -15.22 -0.68 -19.08
N THR A 181 -14.80 -1.85 -18.60
CA THR A 181 -15.57 -2.64 -17.62
C THR A 181 -15.77 -1.86 -16.32
N LEU A 182 -14.74 -1.13 -15.87
CA LEU A 182 -14.83 -0.29 -14.67
C LEU A 182 -15.68 0.95 -14.92
N LEU A 183 -15.59 1.58 -16.10
CA LEU A 183 -16.47 2.66 -16.52
C LEU A 183 -17.94 2.22 -16.43
N ALA A 184 -18.30 1.08 -17.02
CA ALA A 184 -19.68 0.55 -16.97
C ALA A 184 -20.18 0.30 -15.53
N ARG A 185 -19.32 -0.24 -14.65
CA ARG A 185 -19.65 -0.40 -13.22
C ARG A 185 -19.81 0.94 -12.49
N GLY A 186 -19.07 1.96 -12.91
CA GLY A 186 -19.24 3.32 -12.42
C GLY A 186 -20.60 3.89 -12.86
N ASP A 187 -20.94 3.73 -14.14
CA ASP A 187 -22.21 4.17 -14.72
C ASP A 187 -23.41 3.54 -14.00
N GLU A 188 -23.37 2.23 -13.74
CA GLU A 188 -24.40 1.52 -12.95
C GLU A 188 -24.58 2.13 -11.55
N LYS A 189 -23.48 2.47 -10.87
CA LYS A 189 -23.53 3.06 -9.52
C LYS A 189 -24.08 4.48 -9.54
N ILE A 190 -23.73 5.29 -10.53
CA ILE A 190 -24.27 6.65 -10.68
C ILE A 190 -25.76 6.60 -11.04
N ALA A 191 -26.18 5.66 -11.88
CA ALA A 191 -27.60 5.44 -12.18
C ALA A 191 -28.39 5.04 -10.91
N ASN A 192 -27.87 4.11 -10.10
CA ASN A 192 -28.47 3.73 -8.83
C ASN A 192 -28.53 4.90 -7.84
N ALA A 193 -27.47 5.72 -7.76
CA ALA A 193 -27.46 6.92 -6.94
C ALA A 193 -28.56 7.91 -7.33
N THR A 194 -28.75 8.11 -8.64
CA THR A 194 -29.77 9.01 -9.18
C THR A 194 -31.18 8.52 -8.84
N SER A 195 -31.45 7.23 -9.09
CA SER A 195 -32.74 6.59 -8.76
C SER A 195 -33.06 6.65 -7.26
N LEU A 196 -32.08 6.36 -6.39
CA LEU A 196 -32.25 6.45 -4.93
C LEU A 196 -32.49 7.88 -4.45
N LEU A 197 -31.87 8.86 -5.10
CA LEU A 197 -32.08 10.28 -4.79
C LEU A 197 -33.50 10.71 -5.16
N GLU A 198 -33.99 10.30 -6.33
CA GLU A 198 -35.38 10.55 -6.77
C GLU A 198 -36.40 9.88 -5.83
N ALA A 199 -36.08 8.71 -5.29
CA ALA A 199 -36.87 8.02 -4.28
C ALA A 199 -36.77 8.64 -2.86
N GLY A 200 -35.97 9.69 -2.67
CA GLY A 200 -35.80 10.39 -1.39
C GLY A 200 -34.82 9.75 -0.41
N ASN A 201 -34.08 8.72 -0.83
CA ASN A 201 -33.08 8.03 0.01
C ASN A 201 -31.69 8.67 -0.14
N VAL A 202 -31.52 9.81 0.51
CA VAL A 202 -30.33 10.69 0.39
C VAL A 202 -29.03 9.99 0.80
N THR A 203 -29.04 9.29 1.93
CA THR A 203 -27.83 8.65 2.49
C THR A 203 -27.32 7.54 1.58
N GLU A 204 -28.22 6.68 1.09
CA GLU A 204 -27.82 5.58 0.22
C GLU A 204 -27.41 6.09 -1.17
N ALA A 205 -28.15 7.06 -1.71
CA ALA A 205 -27.79 7.76 -2.94
C ALA A 205 -26.37 8.36 -2.86
N PHE A 206 -26.03 9.01 -1.74
CA PHE A 206 -24.69 9.54 -1.51
C PHE A 206 -23.61 8.45 -1.53
N MET A 207 -23.84 7.32 -0.87
CA MET A 207 -22.89 6.21 -0.84
C MET A 207 -22.64 5.64 -2.24
N TYR A 208 -23.70 5.47 -3.05
CA TYR A 208 -23.58 5.03 -4.43
C TYR A 208 -22.88 6.06 -5.31
N ALA A 209 -23.18 7.35 -5.16
CA ALA A 209 -22.53 8.42 -5.92
C ALA A 209 -21.02 8.46 -5.67
N VAL A 210 -20.60 8.41 -4.40
CA VAL A 210 -19.19 8.33 -3.99
C VAL A 210 -18.53 7.05 -4.51
N SER A 211 -19.24 5.92 -4.47
CA SER A 211 -18.75 4.63 -4.97
C SER A 211 -18.54 4.66 -6.49
N GLY A 212 -19.46 5.27 -7.25
CA GLY A 212 -19.36 5.47 -8.69
C GLY A 212 -18.18 6.36 -9.06
N TYR A 213 -18.07 7.52 -8.41
CA TYR A 213 -16.93 8.44 -8.56
C TYR A 213 -15.59 7.71 -8.36
N ARG A 214 -15.43 6.99 -7.24
CA ARG A 214 -14.18 6.25 -6.94
C ARG A 214 -13.91 5.14 -7.95
N THR A 215 -14.96 4.58 -8.57
CA THR A 215 -14.82 3.58 -9.63
C THR A 215 -14.25 4.22 -10.90
N TYR A 216 -14.69 5.42 -11.29
CA TYR A 216 -14.07 6.16 -12.40
C TYR A 216 -12.61 6.49 -12.14
N VAL A 217 -12.27 6.99 -10.94
CA VAL A 217 -10.86 7.22 -10.54
C VAL A 217 -10.03 5.95 -10.70
N ARG A 218 -10.55 4.80 -10.25
CA ARG A 218 -9.87 3.51 -10.40
C ARG A 218 -9.72 3.10 -11.86
N ALA A 219 -10.73 3.33 -12.70
CA ALA A 219 -10.66 3.05 -14.13
C ALA A 219 -9.55 3.86 -14.81
N TYR A 220 -9.47 5.16 -14.52
CA TYR A 220 -8.42 6.05 -15.02
C TYR A 220 -7.03 5.59 -14.56
N HIS A 221 -6.90 5.19 -13.29
CA HIS A 221 -5.66 4.65 -12.74
C HIS A 221 -5.20 3.37 -13.43
N VAL A 222 -6.14 2.49 -13.77
CA VAL A 222 -5.87 1.26 -14.53
C VAL A 222 -5.45 1.60 -15.96
N LEU A 223 -6.14 2.53 -16.63
CA LEU A 223 -5.83 2.96 -17.99
C LEU A 223 -4.42 3.53 -18.11
N VAL A 224 -4.05 4.44 -17.21
CA VAL A 224 -2.70 5.01 -17.13
C VAL A 224 -1.67 3.91 -16.94
N ARG A 225 -1.91 2.96 -16.03
CA ARG A 225 -0.98 1.85 -15.79
C ARG A 225 -0.80 0.96 -17.00
N ILE A 226 -1.88 0.54 -17.66
CA ILE A 226 -1.80 -0.32 -18.84
C ILE A 226 -1.03 0.40 -19.96
N THR A 227 -1.31 1.69 -20.17
CA THR A 227 -0.59 2.53 -21.14
C THR A 227 0.90 2.61 -20.78
N PHE A 228 1.21 2.92 -19.52
CA PHE A 228 2.59 3.00 -19.02
C PHE A 228 3.35 1.69 -19.23
N ILE A 229 2.69 0.55 -18.94
CA ILE A 229 3.26 -0.79 -19.13
C ILE A 229 3.50 -1.08 -20.61
N LYS A 230 2.54 -0.77 -21.50
CA LYS A 230 2.70 -0.96 -22.95
C LYS A 230 3.97 -0.27 -23.45
N TYR A 231 4.15 1.00 -23.09
CA TYR A 231 5.26 1.79 -23.60
C TYR A 231 6.60 1.50 -22.90
N ILE A 232 6.61 1.11 -21.61
CA ILE A 232 7.85 0.61 -20.99
C ILE A 232 8.34 -0.66 -21.70
N ARG A 233 7.43 -1.50 -22.20
CA ARG A 233 7.81 -2.67 -23.00
C ARG A 233 8.52 -2.33 -24.30
N GLU A 234 8.28 -1.15 -24.84
CA GLU A 234 8.97 -0.65 -26.04
C GLU A 234 10.26 0.11 -25.70
N VAL A 235 10.37 0.67 -24.49
CA VAL A 235 11.54 1.41 -23.99
C VAL A 235 12.64 0.49 -23.48
N VAL A 236 12.28 -0.71 -23.00
CA VAL A 236 13.19 -1.70 -22.42
C VAL A 236 13.27 -2.91 -23.35
N GLU A 237 14.42 -3.12 -23.99
CA GLU A 237 14.71 -4.33 -24.78
C GLU A 237 14.78 -5.58 -23.87
N MET A 238 13.62 -6.09 -23.43
CA MET A 238 13.50 -7.30 -22.61
C MET A 238 12.41 -8.24 -23.15
N PRO A 239 12.59 -9.56 -23.05
CA PRO A 239 11.57 -10.53 -23.47
C PRO A 239 10.22 -10.29 -22.80
N GLU A 240 9.15 -10.41 -23.59
CA GLU A 240 7.76 -10.07 -23.28
C GLU A 240 7.25 -10.63 -21.93
N GLU A 241 7.65 -11.85 -21.61
CA GLU A 241 7.22 -12.56 -20.41
C GLU A 241 7.85 -11.99 -19.12
N GLU A 242 9.08 -11.47 -19.19
CA GLU A 242 9.85 -11.11 -18.00
C GLU A 242 9.55 -9.69 -17.50
N LEU A 243 9.26 -8.77 -18.43
CA LEU A 243 8.92 -7.38 -18.12
C LEU A 243 7.45 -7.23 -17.74
N THR A 244 6.56 -7.98 -18.38
CA THR A 244 5.16 -8.14 -17.97
C THR A 244 5.10 -8.69 -16.55
N LYS A 245 5.85 -9.75 -16.24
CA LYS A 245 5.89 -10.32 -14.88
C LYS A 245 6.48 -9.38 -13.81
N LYS A 246 7.34 -8.42 -14.19
CA LYS A 246 7.93 -7.43 -13.26
C LYS A 246 7.12 -6.14 -13.10
N LEU A 247 6.39 -5.69 -14.14
CA LEU A 247 5.58 -4.46 -14.12
C LEU A 247 4.09 -4.74 -13.84
N LEU A 248 3.58 -5.87 -14.33
CA LEU A 248 2.37 -6.55 -13.87
C LEU A 248 2.74 -7.64 -12.88
N GLU A 249 3.62 -7.35 -11.91
CA GLU A 249 3.29 -7.82 -10.58
C GLU A 249 1.94 -7.16 -10.24
N GLU A 250 0.85 -7.82 -10.67
CA GLU A 250 -0.32 -8.04 -9.86
C GLU A 250 0.17 -7.93 -8.43
N ARG A 251 -0.26 -6.87 -7.72
CA ARG A 251 -0.02 -6.70 -6.29
C ARG A 251 -0.02 -8.11 -5.74
N VAL A 252 1.16 -8.61 -5.38
CA VAL A 252 1.30 -9.95 -4.80
C VAL A 252 0.16 -10.00 -3.81
N PRO A 253 -0.89 -10.81 -4.04
CA PRO A 253 -2.12 -10.64 -3.31
C PRO A 253 -1.73 -10.63 -1.85
N ALA A 254 -2.29 -9.79 -1.00
CA ALA A 254 -1.89 -9.73 0.41
C ALA A 254 -1.83 -11.15 1.02
N ALA A 255 -2.57 -12.11 0.46
CA ALA A 255 -2.46 -13.55 0.65
C ALA A 255 -1.09 -14.20 0.36
N ARG A 256 -0.31 -13.87 -0.69
CA ARG A 256 1.03 -14.46 -0.93
C ARG A 256 2.11 -13.88 -0.01
N ILE A 257 2.02 -12.59 0.33
CA ILE A 257 2.86 -12.01 1.40
C ILE A 257 2.47 -12.58 2.76
N ALA A 258 1.17 -12.79 3.01
CA ALA A 258 0.70 -13.47 4.22
C ALA A 258 1.16 -14.93 4.23
N PHE A 259 1.05 -15.64 3.10
CA PHE A 259 1.45 -17.02 2.91
C PHE A 259 2.94 -17.21 3.18
N GLU A 260 3.81 -16.38 2.61
CA GLU A 260 5.26 -16.42 2.84
C GLU A 260 5.65 -16.06 4.28
N LYS A 261 4.80 -15.34 5.01
CA LYS A 261 4.98 -15.04 6.44
C LYS A 261 4.39 -16.10 7.37
N LEU A 262 3.72 -17.12 6.85
CA LEU A 262 3.25 -18.24 7.66
C LEU A 262 4.40 -19.18 8.00
N PRO A 263 4.33 -19.87 9.16
CA PRO A 263 5.27 -20.92 9.51
C PRO A 263 5.43 -21.94 8.38
N GLU A 264 6.65 -22.44 8.19
CA GLU A 264 7.01 -23.34 7.08
C GLU A 264 6.11 -24.56 6.95
N TRP A 265 5.76 -25.19 8.07
CA TRP A 265 4.83 -26.33 8.10
C TRP A 265 3.40 -25.99 7.62
N VAL A 266 2.94 -24.73 7.78
CA VAL A 266 1.64 -24.27 7.25
C VAL A 266 1.70 -24.11 5.74
N ARG A 267 2.82 -23.55 5.25
CA ARG A 267 3.06 -23.36 3.81
C ARG A 267 3.13 -24.70 3.09
N GLU A 268 3.88 -25.65 3.65
CA GLU A 268 4.03 -27.00 3.08
C GLU A 268 2.71 -27.76 3.03
N HIS A 269 1.89 -27.65 4.08
CA HIS A 269 0.60 -28.35 4.10
C HIS A 269 -0.40 -27.78 3.09
N VAL A 270 -0.49 -26.45 2.97
CA VAL A 270 -1.37 -25.80 1.98
C VAL A 270 -0.87 -26.09 0.56
N ARG A 271 0.46 -26.09 0.34
CA ARG A 271 1.06 -26.52 -0.93
C ARG A 271 0.70 -27.97 -1.25
N ALA A 272 0.80 -28.87 -0.29
CA ALA A 272 0.42 -30.28 -0.46
C ALA A 272 -1.08 -30.48 -0.75
N LYS A 273 -1.99 -29.61 -0.26
CA LYS A 273 -3.41 -29.64 -0.61
C LYS A 273 -3.69 -29.09 -2.02
N ILE A 274 -2.96 -28.05 -2.43
CA ILE A 274 -3.01 -27.52 -3.80
C ILE A 274 -2.49 -28.57 -4.80
N GLU A 275 -1.37 -29.22 -4.50
CA GLU A 275 -0.78 -30.28 -5.32
C GLU A 275 -1.67 -31.53 -5.42
N ARG A 276 -2.47 -31.82 -4.38
CA ARG A 276 -3.50 -32.86 -4.39
C ARG A 276 -4.79 -32.46 -5.10
N GLY A 277 -4.92 -31.21 -5.55
CA GLY A 277 -6.12 -30.70 -6.24
C GLY A 277 -7.34 -30.50 -5.32
N GLU A 278 -7.13 -30.51 -4.01
CA GLU A 278 -8.16 -30.29 -2.98
C GLU A 278 -8.56 -28.80 -2.89
N ILE A 279 -7.67 -27.90 -3.32
CA ILE A 279 -7.88 -26.45 -3.35
C ILE A 279 -7.79 -25.98 -4.80
N LYS A 280 -8.92 -25.51 -5.35
CA LYS A 280 -9.08 -25.12 -6.76
C LYS A 280 -9.25 -23.62 -6.96
N SER A 281 -9.53 -22.88 -5.89
CA SER A 281 -9.76 -21.44 -5.96
C SER A 281 -9.00 -20.65 -4.89
N PHE A 282 -8.75 -19.37 -5.18
CA PHE A 282 -8.07 -18.46 -4.26
C PHE A 282 -8.89 -18.19 -2.98
N ASN A 283 -10.22 -18.31 -3.05
CA ASN A 283 -11.11 -18.19 -1.89
C ASN A 283 -10.99 -19.39 -0.94
N GLU A 284 -10.74 -20.59 -1.48
CA GLU A 284 -10.45 -21.79 -0.69
C GLU A 284 -9.08 -21.71 0.00
N VAL A 285 -8.07 -21.13 -0.68
CA VAL A 285 -6.78 -20.81 -0.05
C VAL A 285 -6.98 -19.85 1.12
N ALA A 286 -7.74 -18.77 0.93
CA ALA A 286 -7.99 -17.80 1.99
C ALA A 286 -8.73 -18.39 3.19
N SER A 287 -9.69 -19.30 2.95
CA SER A 287 -10.47 -19.97 3.99
C SER A 287 -9.63 -20.96 4.80
N GLU A 288 -8.85 -21.82 4.14
CA GLU A 288 -7.91 -22.74 4.81
C GLU A 288 -6.85 -21.97 5.62
N LEU A 289 -6.39 -20.83 5.09
CA LEU A 289 -5.46 -19.96 5.81
C LEU A 289 -6.11 -19.29 7.03
N ALA A 290 -7.37 -18.88 6.93
CA ALA A 290 -8.11 -18.30 8.05
C ALA A 290 -8.33 -19.35 9.15
N GLU A 291 -8.75 -20.56 8.81
CA GLU A 291 -8.92 -21.67 9.75
C GLU A 291 -7.62 -22.01 10.48
N ARG A 292 -6.50 -22.08 9.76
CA ARG A 292 -5.19 -22.33 10.37
C ARG A 292 -4.70 -21.17 11.20
N ALA A 293 -4.95 -19.93 10.80
CA ALA A 293 -4.62 -18.76 11.60
C ALA A 293 -5.43 -18.75 12.91
N ILE A 294 -6.70 -19.16 12.89
CA ILE A 294 -7.53 -19.33 14.08
C ILE A 294 -6.97 -20.45 14.96
N ALA A 295 -6.66 -21.62 14.39
CA ALA A 295 -6.08 -22.74 15.14
C ALA A 295 -4.71 -22.39 15.74
N MET A 296 -3.88 -21.64 15.02
CA MET A 296 -2.58 -21.17 15.50
C MET A 296 -2.72 -20.15 16.63
N ARG A 297 -3.67 -19.20 16.51
CA ARG A 297 -3.99 -18.27 17.60
C ARG A 297 -4.43 -19.03 18.85
N GLU A 298 -5.20 -20.10 18.68
CA GLU A 298 -5.65 -20.94 19.78
C GLU A 298 -4.50 -21.75 20.42
N GLN A 299 -3.60 -22.32 19.61
CA GLN A 299 -2.41 -23.00 20.13
C GLN A 299 -1.45 -22.06 20.86
N VAL A 300 -1.24 -20.86 20.33
CA VAL A 300 -0.42 -19.83 21.00
C VAL A 300 -1.11 -19.38 22.28
N ARG A 301 -2.44 -19.20 22.28
CA ARG A 301 -3.25 -18.88 23.46
C ARG A 301 -3.07 -19.92 24.57
N LEU A 302 -3.18 -21.21 24.24
CA LEU A 302 -2.99 -22.30 25.19
C LEU A 302 -1.56 -22.32 25.75
N ARG A 303 -0.55 -22.17 24.89
CA ARG A 303 0.86 -22.13 25.32
C ARG A 303 1.19 -20.91 26.19
N GLU A 304 0.67 -19.73 25.86
CA GLU A 304 0.83 -18.52 26.67
C GLU A 304 0.14 -18.66 28.03
N ARG A 305 -1.05 -19.28 28.07
CA ARG A 305 -1.76 -19.60 29.31
C ARG A 305 -0.93 -20.54 30.20
N GLU A 306 -0.43 -21.64 29.66
CA GLU A 306 0.41 -22.59 30.40
C GLU A 306 1.70 -21.95 30.92
N ASN A 307 2.38 -21.18 30.07
CA ASN A 307 3.59 -20.45 30.45
C ASN A 307 3.32 -19.45 31.57
N LEU A 308 2.17 -18.77 31.54
CA LEU A 308 1.77 -17.82 32.57
C LEU A 308 1.48 -18.54 33.90
N VAL A 309 0.79 -19.68 33.88
CA VAL A 309 0.58 -20.52 35.07
C VAL A 309 1.92 -20.95 35.68
N HIS A 310 2.85 -21.46 34.87
CA HIS A 310 4.19 -21.84 35.34
C HIS A 310 5.03 -20.66 35.84
N ALA A 311 4.88 -19.47 35.26
CA ALA A 311 5.57 -18.27 35.71
C ALA A 311 5.04 -17.80 37.06
N ILE A 312 3.71 -17.75 37.22
CA ILE A 312 3.04 -17.41 38.47
C ILE A 312 3.43 -18.41 39.55
N ARG A 313 3.38 -19.71 39.28
CA ARG A 313 3.77 -20.75 40.23
C ARG A 313 5.20 -20.58 40.73
N ARG A 314 6.15 -20.32 39.83
CA ARG A 314 7.54 -20.01 40.20
C ARG A 314 7.65 -18.74 41.06
N ILE A 315 6.82 -17.74 40.82
CA ILE A 315 6.79 -16.53 41.65
C ILE A 315 6.24 -16.86 43.05
N LEU A 316 5.16 -17.63 43.14
CA LEU A 316 4.57 -18.04 44.42
C LEU A 316 5.53 -18.91 45.24
N GLU A 317 6.19 -19.88 44.61
CA GLU A 317 7.23 -20.70 45.24
C GLU A 317 8.40 -19.85 45.76
N ARG A 318 8.89 -18.89 44.95
CA ARG A 318 9.96 -17.97 45.36
C ARG A 318 9.58 -17.05 46.51
N GLN A 319 8.31 -16.70 46.62
CA GLN A 319 7.78 -15.87 47.70
C GLN A 319 7.36 -16.68 48.94
N GLY A 320 7.59 -18.00 48.93
CA GLY A 320 7.31 -18.86 50.08
C GLY A 320 5.81 -19.08 50.36
N VAL A 321 4.96 -18.99 49.32
CA VAL A 321 3.53 -19.27 49.46
C VAL A 321 3.32 -20.77 49.65
N PRO A 322 2.62 -21.23 50.71
CA PRO A 322 2.36 -22.64 50.91
C PRO A 322 1.59 -23.25 49.73
N SER A 323 2.03 -24.42 49.27
CA SER A 323 1.35 -25.22 48.25
C SER A 323 -0.08 -25.52 48.70
N GLY A 324 -1.08 -25.12 47.91
CA GLY A 324 -2.51 -25.33 48.21
C GLY A 324 -3.29 -24.07 48.59
N VAL A 325 -2.64 -22.93 48.84
CA VAL A 325 -3.33 -21.64 49.08
C VAL A 325 -4.04 -21.16 47.80
N ILE A 326 -3.43 -21.37 46.64
CA ILE A 326 -4.02 -21.19 45.32
C ILE A 326 -3.68 -22.41 44.48
N THR A 327 -4.69 -23.02 43.88
CA THR A 327 -4.54 -24.19 43.00
C THR A 327 -4.23 -23.78 41.56
N ASP A 328 -3.62 -24.69 40.77
CA ASP A 328 -3.36 -24.43 39.35
C ASP A 328 -4.66 -24.14 38.58
N GLU A 329 -5.77 -24.75 38.99
CA GLU A 329 -7.08 -24.55 38.37
C GLU A 329 -7.63 -23.14 38.65
N GLU A 330 -7.46 -22.64 39.86
CA GLU A 330 -7.82 -21.25 40.20
C GLU A 330 -6.97 -20.23 39.43
N ILE A 331 -5.67 -20.50 39.23
CA ILE A 331 -4.81 -19.64 38.41
C ILE A 331 -5.31 -19.64 36.95
N ARG A 332 -5.65 -20.82 36.42
CA ARG A 332 -6.20 -20.97 35.07
C ARG A 332 -7.50 -20.21 34.88
N GLU A 333 -8.39 -20.24 35.87
CA GLU A 333 -9.67 -19.54 35.86
C GLU A 333 -9.49 -18.02 35.89
N ILE A 334 -8.58 -17.52 36.74
CA ILE A 334 -8.27 -16.07 36.83
C ILE A 334 -7.71 -15.54 35.50
N ILE A 335 -6.82 -16.30 34.87
CA ILE A 335 -6.27 -15.96 33.55
C ILE A 335 -7.38 -15.91 32.50
N GLU A 336 -8.30 -16.87 32.51
CA GLU A 336 -9.39 -16.97 31.54
C GLU A 336 -10.40 -15.82 31.70
N ASN A 337 -10.79 -15.50 32.93
CA ASN A 337 -11.69 -14.37 33.23
C ASN A 337 -11.07 -13.03 32.81
N SER A 338 -9.80 -12.78 33.18
CA SER A 338 -9.08 -11.56 32.80
C SER A 338 -8.91 -11.44 31.28
N TRP A 339 -8.82 -12.57 30.58
CA TRP A 339 -8.76 -12.61 29.13
C TRP A 339 -10.11 -12.31 28.48
N ASN A 340 -11.21 -12.84 29.03
CA ASN A 340 -12.58 -12.59 28.56
C ASN A 340 -12.98 -11.12 28.72
N GLU A 341 -12.41 -10.42 29.70
CA GLU A 341 -12.50 -8.97 29.88
C GLU A 341 -11.67 -8.15 28.86
N GLY A 342 -11.02 -8.81 27.91
CA GLY A 342 -10.26 -8.17 26.83
C GLY A 342 -8.85 -7.72 27.21
N LYS A 343 -8.33 -8.06 28.40
CA LYS A 343 -6.93 -7.73 28.74
C LYS A 343 -5.95 -8.58 27.95
N ARG A 344 -4.82 -7.97 27.56
CA ARG A 344 -3.76 -8.63 26.78
C ARG A 344 -2.38 -8.19 27.28
N GLY A 345 -1.36 -8.99 26.97
CA GLY A 345 0.05 -8.65 27.23
C GLY A 345 0.32 -8.30 28.70
N VAL A 346 0.95 -7.15 28.93
CA VAL A 346 1.35 -6.70 30.28
C VAL A 346 0.15 -6.45 31.18
N ASP A 347 -0.97 -5.98 30.63
CA ASP A 347 -2.17 -5.67 31.41
C ASP A 347 -2.85 -6.94 31.94
N LEU A 348 -2.85 -8.01 31.14
CA LEU A 348 -3.31 -9.33 31.59
C LEU A 348 -2.46 -9.83 32.77
N VAL A 349 -1.13 -9.77 32.63
CA VAL A 349 -0.21 -10.23 33.69
C VAL A 349 -0.42 -9.43 34.97
N ARG A 350 -0.64 -8.11 34.87
CA ARG A 350 -0.89 -7.27 36.05
C ARG A 350 -2.18 -7.64 36.77
N GLN A 351 -3.27 -7.75 36.02
CA GLN A 351 -4.58 -8.08 36.61
C GLN A 351 -4.55 -9.46 37.26
N VAL A 352 -3.97 -10.45 36.59
CA VAL A 352 -3.85 -11.80 37.14
C VAL A 352 -3.01 -11.79 38.42
N LEU A 353 -1.86 -11.12 38.44
CA LEU A 353 -1.02 -11.03 39.64
C LEU A 353 -1.69 -10.24 40.78
N GLN A 354 -2.49 -9.22 40.46
CA GLN A 354 -3.26 -8.46 41.44
C GLN A 354 -4.35 -9.33 42.09
N ILE A 355 -5.16 -10.02 41.29
CA ILE A 355 -6.22 -10.91 41.79
C ILE A 355 -5.62 -12.04 42.64
N ILE A 356 -4.48 -12.59 42.21
CA ILE A 356 -3.75 -13.61 42.96
C ILE A 356 -3.24 -13.06 44.30
N ARG A 357 -2.72 -11.83 44.31
CA ARG A 357 -2.27 -11.16 45.53
C ARG A 357 -3.42 -10.96 46.51
N GLU A 358 -4.55 -10.44 46.04
CA GLU A 358 -5.76 -10.20 46.84
C GLU A 358 -6.27 -11.52 47.45
N LYS A 359 -6.33 -12.60 46.66
CA LYS A 359 -6.72 -13.94 47.15
C LYS A 359 -5.76 -14.53 48.18
N ILE A 360 -4.45 -14.31 48.03
CA ILE A 360 -3.47 -14.78 49.03
C ILE A 360 -3.60 -13.98 50.33
N GLU A 361 -3.74 -12.67 50.22
CA GLU A 361 -3.94 -11.78 51.37
C GLU A 361 -5.20 -12.16 52.14
N GLU A 362 -6.31 -12.43 51.45
CA GLU A 362 -7.56 -12.90 52.05
C GLU A 362 -7.40 -14.25 52.78
N ARG A 363 -6.70 -15.22 52.17
CA ARG A 363 -6.59 -16.60 52.71
C ARG A 363 -5.52 -16.77 53.78
N THR A 364 -4.46 -15.97 53.74
CA THR A 364 -3.28 -16.13 54.63
C THR A 364 -3.07 -14.97 55.60
N GLY A 365 -3.75 -13.85 55.39
CA GLY A 365 -3.54 -12.61 56.15
C GLY A 365 -2.17 -11.96 55.92
N ARG A 366 -1.40 -12.43 54.93
CA ARG A 366 -0.04 -11.94 54.63
C ARG A 366 -0.01 -11.22 53.28
N SER A 367 0.45 -9.98 53.28
CA SER A 367 0.75 -9.24 52.04
C SER A 367 2.07 -9.74 51.46
N ILE A 368 1.99 -10.36 50.29
CA ILE A 368 3.16 -10.89 49.56
C ILE A 368 3.55 -9.91 48.46
N ASN A 369 4.85 -9.60 48.39
CA ASN A 369 5.37 -8.69 47.37
C ASN A 369 5.56 -9.44 46.04
N ILE A 370 4.51 -9.47 45.24
CA ILE A 370 4.53 -10.01 43.89
C ILE A 370 5.02 -8.91 42.92
N PRO A 371 6.19 -9.07 42.27
CA PRO A 371 6.75 -8.04 41.42
C PRO A 371 5.83 -7.76 40.22
N THR A 372 5.33 -6.54 40.14
CA THR A 372 4.53 -6.09 39.00
C THR A 372 5.47 -5.68 37.86
N PRO A 373 5.25 -6.12 36.61
CA PRO A 373 6.12 -5.74 35.50
C PRO A 373 6.13 -4.20 35.30
N PRO A 374 7.31 -3.57 35.19
CA PRO A 374 7.41 -2.11 35.05
C PRO A 374 6.76 -1.63 33.76
N ILE A 375 6.18 -0.41 33.79
CA ILE A 375 5.70 0.26 32.58
C ILE A 375 6.92 0.57 31.71
N ARG A 376 7.14 -0.20 30.64
CA ARG A 376 8.06 0.25 29.58
C ARG A 376 7.41 1.46 28.92
N ARG A 377 7.88 2.67 29.27
CA ARG A 377 7.51 3.87 28.52
C ARG A 377 7.92 3.65 27.06
N PRO A 378 7.11 4.07 26.08
CA PRO A 378 7.51 4.00 24.69
C PRO A 378 8.84 4.73 24.54
N ILE A 379 9.82 4.04 23.96
CA ILE A 379 11.12 4.62 23.62
C ILE A 379 10.82 5.75 22.65
N ARG A 380 10.85 7.00 23.11
CA ARG A 380 10.83 8.15 22.20
C ARG A 380 12.10 8.05 21.37
N PRO A 381 12.02 8.02 20.03
CA PRO A 381 13.23 8.11 19.22
C PRO A 381 13.94 9.42 19.58
N PRO A 382 15.29 9.44 19.58
CA PRO A 382 16.03 10.66 19.85
C PRO A 382 15.61 11.72 18.84
N VAL A 383 15.21 12.88 19.35
CA VAL A 383 15.02 14.09 18.54
C VAL A 383 16.39 14.41 17.95
N ARG A 384 16.51 14.31 16.63
CA ARG A 384 17.64 14.85 15.89
C ARG A 384 17.24 16.19 15.32
#